data_AF-A0A354M9V8-F1
#
_entry.id   AF-A0A354M9V8-F1
#
_cell.length_a   1.000
_cell.length_b   1.000
_cell.length_c   1.000
_cell.angle_alpha   90.00
_cell.angle_beta   90.00
_cell.angle_gamma   90.00
#
_symmetry.space_group_name_H-M   'P 1'
#
loop_
_entity.id
_entity.type
_entity.pdbx_description
1 polymer ?
#
loop_
_entity_poly.entity_id
_entity_poly.type
_entity_poly.pdbx_seq_one_letter_code
_entity_poly.pdbx_strand_id
1 'polypeptide(L)'
;MQFNEQNSQSNIICGRNPVLEAVRSGREIDRLLIAHGVSGGSVTAIIAKCKAKGVLIKEISPQKLDYYCGGANHQGVAVMLASQEYSTVEEILQNAENSG
;
A
#
# COMPACT_ATOMS: atom_id res chain seq x y z
N MET A 1 -9.49 -19.46 -2.10
CA MET A 1 -8.69 -18.48 -1.34
C MET A 1 -9.40 -17.14 -1.44
N GLN A 2 -10.21 -16.81 -0.43
CA GLN A 2 -11.02 -15.60 -0.39
C GLN A 2 -10.14 -14.49 0.21
N PHE A 3 -9.75 -13.50 -0.59
CA PHE A 3 -9.18 -12.27 -0.04
C PHE A 3 -10.35 -11.48 0.54
N ASN A 4 -10.43 -11.41 1.87
CA ASN A 4 -11.50 -10.66 2.53
C ASN A 4 -11.22 -9.16 2.43
N GLU A 5 -12.04 -8.48 1.62
CA GLU A 5 -12.09 -7.03 1.48
C GLU A 5 -12.91 -6.46 2.63
N GLN A 6 -12.27 -5.95 3.68
CA GLN A 6 -12.94 -5.05 4.61
C GLN A 6 -12.07 -3.83 4.95
N ASN A 7 -12.42 -2.74 4.26
CA ASN A 7 -12.40 -1.34 4.70
C ASN A 7 -11.05 -0.69 5.10
N SER A 8 -10.37 -0.10 4.10
CA SER A 8 -9.56 1.11 4.27
C SER A 8 -9.40 1.82 2.92
N GLN A 9 -10.51 2.30 2.34
CA GLN A 9 -10.48 3.16 1.15
C GLN A 9 -9.82 4.53 1.41
N SER A 10 -9.33 4.80 2.63
CA SER A 10 -8.88 6.12 3.08
C SER A 10 -7.36 6.30 3.19
N ASN A 11 -6.55 5.26 2.97
CA ASN A 11 -5.10 5.32 3.29
C ASN A 11 -4.15 5.01 2.12
N ILE A 12 -4.63 5.14 0.87
CA ILE A 12 -3.81 4.97 -0.34
C ILE A 12 -3.62 6.28 -1.09
N ILE A 13 -2.41 6.51 -1.59
CA ILE A 13 -2.08 7.62 -2.49
C ILE A 13 -1.53 7.04 -3.78
N CYS A 14 -2.19 7.34 -4.90
CA CYS A 14 -1.86 6.81 -6.22
C CYS A 14 -1.24 7.88 -7.12
N GLY A 15 -0.35 7.46 -8.03
CA GLY A 15 0.27 8.35 -9.02
C GLY A 15 1.64 8.86 -8.58
N ARG A 16 2.51 9.15 -9.56
CA ARG A 16 3.93 9.48 -9.30
C ARG A 16 4.12 10.74 -8.48
N ASN A 17 3.45 11.84 -8.85
CA ASN A 17 3.59 13.11 -8.14
C ASN A 17 2.97 13.09 -6.73
N PRO A 18 1.72 12.61 -6.54
CA PRO A 18 1.15 12.47 -5.20
C PRO A 18 1.97 11.56 -4.29
N VAL A 19 2.47 10.43 -4.81
CA VAL A 19 3.36 9.53 -4.06
C VAL A 19 4.66 10.25 -3.68
N LEU A 20 5.30 10.95 -4.62
CA LEU A 20 6.52 11.70 -4.35
C LEU A 20 6.31 12.76 -3.24
N GLU A 21 5.15 13.42 -3.26
CA GLU A 21 4.80 14.41 -2.24
C GLU A 21 4.49 13.77 -0.89
N ALA A 22 3.82 12.62 -0.86
CA ALA A 22 3.61 11.83 0.36
C ALA A 22 4.95 11.41 0.98
N VAL A 23 5.88 10.93 0.15
CA VAL A 23 7.22 10.55 0.59
C VAL A 23 8.01 11.77 1.10
N ARG A 24 7.82 12.97 0.55
CA ARG A 24 8.49 14.20 1.00
C ARG A 24 7.89 14.79 2.28
N SER A 25 6.57 14.83 2.38
CA SER A 25 5.83 15.42 3.50
C SER A 25 6.04 14.71 4.84
N GLY A 26 6.67 13.53 4.83
CA GLY A 26 7.02 12.83 6.07
C GLY A 26 5.86 12.07 6.68
N ARG A 27 4.75 11.88 5.95
CA ARG A 27 3.69 10.96 6.34
C ARG A 27 4.27 9.57 6.57
N GLU A 28 3.75 8.87 7.58
CA GLU A 28 4.15 7.48 7.83
C GLU A 28 3.61 6.59 6.70
N ILE A 29 4.54 5.99 5.95
CA ILE A 29 4.25 5.11 4.83
C ILE A 29 4.55 3.69 5.27
N ASP A 30 3.54 2.83 5.19
CA ASP A 30 3.67 1.39 5.43
C ASP A 30 4.44 0.72 4.29
N ARG A 31 3.96 0.91 3.05
CA ARG A 31 4.60 0.33 1.85
C ARG A 31 4.38 1.12 0.57
N LEU A 32 5.35 1.00 -0.32
CA LEU A 32 5.29 1.40 -1.72
C LEU A 32 4.86 0.21 -2.57
N LEU A 33 3.83 0.40 -3.40
CA LEU A 33 3.35 -0.55 -4.40
C LEU A 33 3.81 -0.11 -5.79
N ILE A 34 4.36 -1.03 -6.57
CA ILE A 34 4.89 -0.77 -7.91
C ILE A 34 4.31 -1.79 -8.88
N ALA A 35 3.77 -1.34 -10.02
CA ALA A 35 3.31 -2.24 -11.07
C ALA A 35 4.51 -2.92 -11.76
N HIS A 36 4.42 -4.22 -12.03
CA HIS A 36 5.44 -4.93 -12.81
C HIS A 36 5.69 -4.26 -14.16
N GLY A 37 6.96 -4.18 -14.54
CA GLY A 37 7.39 -3.60 -15.82
C GLY A 37 7.33 -2.07 -15.87
N VAL A 38 6.90 -1.38 -14.80
CA VAL A 38 6.97 0.08 -14.77
C VAL A 38 8.41 0.53 -14.55
N SER A 39 8.84 1.49 -15.35
CA SER A 39 10.15 2.11 -15.26
C SER A 39 10.06 3.61 -15.57
N GLY A 40 11.16 4.32 -15.32
CA GLY A 40 11.29 5.76 -15.60
C GLY A 40 11.90 6.53 -14.45
N GLY A 41 12.50 7.69 -14.76
CA GLY A 41 13.28 8.47 -13.79
C GLY A 41 12.52 8.86 -12.52
N SER A 42 11.23 9.20 -12.65
CA SER A 42 10.39 9.53 -11.48
C SER A 42 10.11 8.32 -10.59
N VAL A 43 9.91 7.12 -11.17
CA VAL A 43 9.73 5.87 -10.42
C VAL A 43 11.02 5.52 -9.67
N THR A 44 12.18 5.60 -10.34
CA THR A 44 13.48 5.37 -9.71
C THR A 44 13.73 6.32 -8.54
N ALA A 45 13.36 7.61 -8.69
CA ALA A 45 13.49 8.59 -7.61
C ALA A 45 12.57 8.27 -6.41
N ILE A 46 11.33 7.83 -6.66
CA ILE A 46 10.40 7.39 -5.60
C ILE A 46 10.98 6.18 -4.87
N ILE A 47 11.42 5.15 -5.60
CA ILE A 47 12.06 3.96 -5.03
C ILE A 47 13.24 4.34 -4.14
N ALA A 48 14.15 5.19 -4.64
CA ALA A 48 15.33 5.61 -3.88
C ALA A 48 14.94 6.32 -2.57
N LYS A 49 13.95 7.21 -2.60
CA LYS A 49 13.46 7.92 -1.40
C LYS A 49 12.77 6.99 -0.41
N CYS A 50 11.94 6.06 -0.89
CA CYS A 50 11.31 5.03 -0.03
C CYS A 50 12.37 4.13 0.62
N LYS A 51 13.36 3.65 -0.14
CA LYS A 51 14.49 2.87 0.40
C LYS A 51 15.27 3.64 1.47
N ALA A 52 15.58 4.91 1.22
CA ALA A 52 16.29 5.75 2.18
C ALA A 52 15.51 5.95 3.51
N LYS A 53 14.18 5.80 3.46
CA LYS A 53 13.30 5.86 4.63
C LYS A 53 12.96 4.49 5.24
N GLY A 54 13.51 3.40 4.71
CA GLY A 54 13.20 2.04 5.19
C GLY A 54 11.78 1.56 4.84
N VAL A 55 11.09 2.22 3.91
CA VAL A 55 9.74 1.84 3.48
C VAL A 55 9.79 0.53 2.70
N LEU A 56 8.89 -0.41 3.02
CA LEU A 56 8.75 -1.67 2.29
C LEU A 56 8.35 -1.42 0.84
N ILE A 57 9.04 -2.03 -0.12
CA ILE A 57 8.72 -1.93 -1.54
C ILE A 57 8.18 -3.27 -2.03
N LYS A 58 6.99 -3.24 -2.65
CA LYS A 58 6.33 -4.42 -3.18
C LYS A 58 5.95 -4.22 -4.64
N GLU A 59 6.50 -5.07 -5.49
CA GLU A 59 6.05 -5.17 -6.88
C GLU A 59 4.80 -6.05 -6.97
N ILE A 60 3.80 -5.59 -7.72
CA ILE A 60 2.50 -6.23 -7.90
C ILE A 60 2.05 -6.15 -9.36
N SER A 61 1.06 -6.95 -9.74
CA SER A 61 0.44 -6.85 -11.07
C SER A 61 -0.29 -5.50 -11.24
N PRO A 62 -0.34 -4.95 -12.47
CA PRO A 62 -1.11 -3.73 -12.75
C PRO A 62 -2.57 -3.82 -12.29
N GLN A 63 -3.22 -4.96 -12.51
CA GLN A 63 -4.62 -5.18 -12.12
C GLN A 63 -4.81 -5.07 -10.60
N LYS A 64 -3.83 -5.53 -9.83
CA LYS A 64 -3.86 -5.43 -8.37
C LYS A 64 -3.65 -3.98 -7.92
N LEU A 65 -2.79 -3.23 -8.62
CA LEU A 65 -2.59 -1.80 -8.36
C LEU A 65 -3.85 -0.99 -8.71
N ASP A 66 -4.51 -1.29 -9.83
CA ASP A 66 -5.80 -0.69 -10.22
C ASP A 66 -6.87 -0.93 -9.16
N TYR A 67 -6.98 -2.17 -8.67
CA TYR A 67 -7.89 -2.54 -7.60
C TYR A 67 -7.63 -1.71 -6.34
N TYR A 68 -6.37 -1.62 -5.90
CA TYR A 68 -6.00 -0.81 -4.73
C TYR A 68 -6.31 0.68 -4.92
N CYS A 69 -6.13 1.20 -6.13
CA CYS A 69 -6.37 2.60 -6.44
C CYS A 69 -7.83 2.95 -6.76
N GLY A 70 -8.75 1.98 -6.72
CA GLY A 70 -10.17 2.23 -6.98
C GLY A 70 -10.44 2.84 -8.37
N GLY A 71 -9.60 2.50 -9.36
CA GLY A 71 -9.68 3.09 -10.71
C GLY A 71 -9.03 4.47 -10.87
N ALA A 72 -8.38 5.02 -9.83
CA ALA A 72 -7.59 6.24 -9.95
C ALA A 72 -6.33 6.02 -10.81
N ASN A 73 -5.90 7.05 -11.55
CA ASN A 73 -4.71 6.97 -12.40
C ASN A 73 -3.43 6.83 -11.56
N HIS A 74 -2.95 5.60 -11.43
CA HIS A 74 -1.80 5.28 -10.60
C HIS A 74 -0.44 5.43 -11.30
N GLN A 75 -0.41 5.48 -12.64
CA GLN A 75 0.85 5.57 -13.42
C GLN A 75 1.93 4.53 -13.03
N GLY A 76 1.51 3.39 -12.49
CA GLY A 76 2.33 2.27 -12.05
C GLY A 76 2.87 2.37 -10.62
N VAL A 77 2.46 3.37 -9.82
CA VAL A 77 2.91 3.51 -8.43
C VAL A 77 1.79 3.96 -7.48
N ALA A 78 1.81 3.44 -6.26
CA ALA A 78 0.98 3.92 -5.16
C ALA A 78 1.71 3.71 -3.82
N VAL A 79 1.34 4.44 -2.77
CA VAL A 79 1.79 4.18 -1.39
C VAL A 79 0.59 3.92 -0.50
N MET A 80 0.74 2.97 0.42
CA MET A 80 -0.17 2.78 1.55
C MET A 80 0.44 3.46 2.76
N LEU A 81 -0.34 4.31 3.42
CA LEU A 81 0.07 4.97 4.64
C LEU A 81 -0.16 4.03 5.83
N ALA A 82 0.56 4.27 6.92
CA ALA A 82 0.31 3.56 8.16
C ALA A 82 -1.07 3.98 8.72
N SER A 83 -1.90 3.00 9.08
CA SER A 83 -3.06 3.22 9.95
C SER A 83 -2.66 2.84 11.38
N GLN A 84 -3.16 3.55 12.39
CA GLN A 84 -2.85 3.30 13.82
C GLN A 84 -3.25 1.88 14.29
N GLU A 85 -4.05 1.14 13.53
CA GLU A 85 -4.41 -0.25 13.84
C GLU A 85 -3.62 -1.22 12.95
N TYR A 86 -2.39 -1.51 13.39
CA TYR A 86 -1.85 -2.84 13.25
C TYR A 86 -2.65 -3.78 14.15
N SER A 87 -3.86 -4.18 13.74
CA SER A 87 -4.41 -5.43 14.26
C SER A 87 -3.55 -6.53 13.66
N THR A 88 -2.54 -6.89 14.45
CA THR A 88 -1.80 -8.14 14.33
C THR A 88 -2.79 -9.29 14.14
N VAL A 89 -2.31 -10.32 13.47
CA VAL A 89 -3.04 -11.50 13.00
C VAL A 89 -3.48 -12.41 14.18
N GLU A 90 -3.80 -11.84 15.34
CA GLU A 90 -3.97 -12.56 16.62
C GLU A 90 -5.36 -12.43 17.27
N GLU A 91 -6.34 -11.74 16.68
CA GLU A 91 -7.73 -11.71 17.20
C GLU A 91 -8.72 -12.53 16.36
N ILE A 92 -8.36 -13.74 15.94
CA ILE A 92 -9.30 -14.70 15.31
C ILE A 92 -9.46 -16.00 16.12
N LEU A 93 -8.85 -16.11 17.31
CA LEU A 93 -8.89 -17.33 18.14
C LEU A 93 -9.52 -17.15 19.52
N GLN A 94 -10.60 -16.38 19.67
CA GLN A 94 -11.49 -16.53 20.83
C GLN A 94 -12.95 -16.37 20.42
N ASN A 95 -13.59 -17.48 20.05
CA ASN A 95 -14.94 -17.84 20.47
C ASN A 95 -15.30 -19.21 19.90
N ALA A 96 -14.78 -20.26 20.53
CA ALA A 96 -15.32 -21.61 20.38
C ALA A 96 -15.40 -22.32 21.74
N GLU A 97 -15.64 -21.56 22.81
CA GLU A 97 -15.88 -22.10 24.15
C GLU A 97 -17.14 -21.44 24.74
N ASN A 98 -18.29 -21.61 24.09
CA ASN A 98 -19.60 -21.60 24.77
C ASN A 98 -20.74 -21.89 23.80
N SER A 99 -20.94 -23.17 23.54
CA SER A 99 -22.20 -23.85 23.23
C SER A 99 -21.82 -25.34 23.36
N GLY A 100 -22.15 -26.02 24.45
CA GLY A 100 -23.52 -26.42 24.75
C GLY A 100 -23.79 -27.72 24.01
#